data_AF-A0AAJ2SF03-F1
#
_entry.id   AF-A0AAJ2SF03-F1
#
_cell.length_a   1.000
_cell.length_b   1.000
_cell.length_c   1.000
_cell.angle_alpha   90.00
_cell.angle_beta   90.00
_cell.angle_gamma   90.00
#
_symmetry.space_group_name_H-M   'P 1'
#
loop_
_entity.id
_entity.type
_entity.pdbx_description
1 polymer ?
#
loop_
_entity_poly.entity_id
_entity_poly.type
_entity_poly.pdbx_seq_one_letter_code
_entity_poly.pdbx_strand_id
1 'polypeptide(L)'
;MKAETGHNKNVTNFETLIIVCQGFGANYNPSNPSIMIPFLMNQHTDAKAAVQEVKVTETPFNSIEGERKTLFKPLKPTATKVINALKAAGVPATVIADAETINRKIQGKRADNTIKEVPEGEEAKDKISVSQQGFDMQIDHLEKLIELVHHEPKYAPNEEHLKVTTLTDYKIALETINTAFKTAYVPYKIALQARDVKLYSSNTGLVDNAQTVKNYVKSVFGATSPQYRQISALLFRKI
;
A
#
# COMPACT_ATOMS: atom_id res chain seq x y z
N MET A 1 8.43 31.50 -5.36
CA MET A 1 7.50 30.71 -4.54
C MET A 1 7.08 29.47 -5.32
N LYS A 2 7.34 28.26 -4.82
CA LYS A 2 6.73 27.04 -5.38
C LYS A 2 5.26 27.07 -5.02
N ALA A 3 4.37 27.11 -6.01
CA ALA A 3 2.95 26.98 -5.76
C ALA A 3 2.66 25.60 -5.16
N GLU A 4 1.79 25.54 -4.17
CA GLU A 4 1.35 24.28 -3.56
C GLU A 4 0.77 23.34 -4.63
N THR A 5 1.12 22.06 -4.58
CA THR A 5 0.64 21.01 -5.48
C THR A 5 0.07 19.85 -4.67
N GLY A 6 -1.00 19.22 -5.14
CA GLY A 6 -1.64 18.10 -4.43
C GLY A 6 -3.03 17.77 -4.98
N HIS A 7 -3.54 16.57 -4.68
CA HIS A 7 -4.91 16.17 -5.05
C HIS A 7 -5.94 17.15 -4.46
N ASN A 8 -5.83 17.46 -3.17
CA ASN A 8 -6.65 18.47 -2.51
C ASN A 8 -6.51 19.85 -3.16
N LYS A 9 -5.30 20.24 -3.57
CA LYS A 9 -5.09 21.56 -4.19
C LYS A 9 -5.77 21.66 -5.55
N ASN A 10 -5.75 20.60 -6.36
CA ASN A 10 -6.53 20.55 -7.60
C ASN A 10 -8.02 20.73 -7.31
N VAL A 11 -8.57 20.05 -6.30
CA VAL A 11 -10.00 20.16 -5.92
C VAL A 11 -10.35 21.58 -5.48
N THR A 12 -9.56 22.19 -4.57
CA THR A 12 -9.81 23.57 -4.10
C THR A 12 -9.65 24.61 -5.22
N ASN A 13 -8.66 24.44 -6.11
CA ASN A 13 -8.52 25.32 -7.27
C ASN A 13 -9.70 25.16 -8.24
N PHE A 14 -10.27 23.97 -8.36
CA PHE A 14 -11.44 23.71 -9.20
C PHE A 14 -12.70 24.39 -8.64
N GLU A 15 -12.90 24.34 -7.32
CA GLU A 15 -13.94 25.10 -6.64
C GLU A 15 -13.82 26.60 -6.93
N THR A 16 -12.61 27.15 -6.81
CA THR A 16 -12.34 28.56 -7.14
C THR A 16 -12.65 28.87 -8.61
N LEU A 17 -12.26 27.98 -9.53
CA LEU A 17 -12.54 28.11 -10.96
C LEU A 17 -14.05 28.16 -11.24
N ILE A 18 -14.83 27.29 -10.59
CA ILE A 18 -16.29 27.24 -10.72
C ILE A 18 -16.93 28.53 -10.20
N ILE A 19 -16.53 29.00 -9.01
CA ILE A 19 -17.05 30.24 -8.41
C ILE A 19 -16.82 31.44 -9.33
N VAL A 20 -15.62 31.54 -9.92
CA VAL A 20 -15.31 32.61 -10.88
C VAL A 20 -16.19 32.50 -12.14
N CYS A 21 -16.37 31.29 -12.67
CA CYS A 21 -17.22 31.08 -13.85
C CYS A 21 -18.70 31.41 -13.57
N GLN A 22 -19.20 31.12 -12.37
CA GLN A 22 -20.53 31.55 -11.91
C GLN A 22 -20.64 33.08 -11.84
N GLY A 23 -19.59 33.75 -11.35
CA GLY A 23 -19.51 35.21 -11.27
C GLY A 23 -19.57 35.91 -12.63
N PHE A 24 -19.24 35.22 -13.73
CA PHE A 24 -19.39 35.77 -15.09
C PHE A 24 -20.84 35.79 -15.59
N GLY A 25 -21.77 35.10 -14.93
CA GLY A 25 -23.19 35.06 -15.29
C GLY A 25 -23.40 34.61 -16.75
N ALA A 26 -24.26 35.33 -17.48
CA ALA A 26 -24.61 35.01 -18.87
C ALA A 26 -23.41 35.00 -19.85
N ASN A 27 -22.29 35.63 -19.48
CA ASN A 27 -21.08 35.62 -20.31
C ASN A 27 -20.33 34.27 -20.25
N TYR A 28 -20.66 33.39 -19.29
CA TYR A 28 -20.19 32.01 -19.27
C TYR A 28 -21.29 31.08 -19.78
N ASN A 29 -21.28 30.81 -21.08
CA ASN A 29 -22.29 30.02 -21.78
C ASN A 29 -21.64 29.01 -22.76
N PRO A 30 -20.91 27.99 -22.27
CA PRO A 30 -20.23 27.04 -23.12
C PRO A 30 -21.20 26.06 -23.80
N SER A 31 -20.96 25.73 -25.06
CA SER A 31 -21.70 24.68 -25.78
C SER A 31 -21.26 23.26 -25.40
N ASN A 32 -20.06 23.10 -24.85
CA ASN A 32 -19.55 21.81 -24.38
C ASN A 32 -20.20 21.44 -23.02
N PRO A 33 -20.99 20.35 -22.94
CA PRO A 33 -21.67 19.94 -21.70
C PRO A 33 -20.72 19.67 -20.53
N SER A 34 -19.49 19.20 -20.79
CA SER A 34 -18.51 18.85 -19.76
C SER A 34 -17.89 20.05 -19.03
N ILE A 35 -18.18 21.28 -19.48
CA ILE A 35 -17.75 22.50 -18.81
C ILE A 35 -18.91 23.43 -18.44
N MET A 36 -20.15 22.97 -18.55
CA MET A 36 -21.29 23.70 -18.01
C MET A 36 -21.26 23.70 -16.47
N ILE A 37 -21.71 24.78 -15.84
CA ILE A 37 -21.65 24.95 -14.38
C ILE A 37 -22.24 23.75 -13.61
N PRO A 38 -23.43 23.21 -13.95
CA PRO A 38 -23.98 22.06 -13.23
C PRO A 38 -23.08 20.82 -13.30
N PHE A 39 -22.46 20.56 -14.46
CA PHE A 39 -21.54 19.45 -14.62
C PHE A 39 -20.28 19.64 -13.76
N LEU A 40 -19.69 20.84 -13.79
CA LEU A 40 -18.49 21.15 -13.00
C LEU A 40 -18.75 21.04 -11.49
N MET A 41 -19.92 21.48 -11.00
CA MET A 41 -20.32 21.34 -9.60
C MET A 41 -20.46 19.87 -9.16
N ASN A 42 -21.07 19.04 -10.00
CA ASN A 42 -21.15 17.59 -9.75
C ASN A 42 -19.76 16.96 -9.74
N GLN A 43 -18.92 17.30 -10.72
CA GLN A 43 -17.54 16.80 -10.79
C GLN A 43 -16.71 17.24 -9.57
N HIS A 44 -16.89 18.46 -9.07
CA HIS A 44 -16.24 18.93 -7.85
C HIS A 44 -16.67 18.11 -6.63
N THR A 45 -17.98 17.88 -6.47
CA THR A 45 -18.53 17.06 -5.38
C THR A 45 -17.97 15.64 -5.40
N ASP A 46 -17.96 15.00 -6.58
CA ASP A 46 -17.40 13.67 -6.78
C ASP A 46 -15.90 13.62 -6.46
N ALA A 47 -15.13 14.59 -6.95
CA ALA A 47 -13.68 14.65 -6.71
C ALA A 47 -13.35 14.87 -5.23
N LYS A 48 -14.12 15.73 -4.54
CA LYS A 48 -13.99 15.95 -3.09
C LYS A 48 -14.30 14.68 -2.31
N ALA A 49 -15.37 13.97 -2.67
CA ALA A 49 -15.72 12.69 -2.06
C ALA A 49 -14.62 11.64 -2.28
N ALA A 50 -14.11 11.49 -3.51
CA ALA A 50 -13.06 10.52 -3.82
C ALA A 50 -11.75 10.79 -3.07
N VAL A 51 -11.35 12.06 -2.95
CA VAL A 51 -10.17 12.45 -2.15
C VAL A 51 -10.38 12.15 -0.66
N GLN A 52 -11.60 12.33 -0.14
CA GLN A 52 -11.91 12.00 1.24
C GLN A 52 -11.94 10.49 1.49
N GLU A 53 -12.48 9.71 0.55
CA GLU A 53 -12.54 8.25 0.65
C GLU A 53 -11.14 7.62 0.76
N VAL A 54 -10.14 8.17 0.06
CA VAL A 54 -8.75 7.75 0.23
C VAL A 54 -8.29 7.93 1.68
N LYS A 55 -8.58 9.07 2.31
CA LYS A 55 -8.19 9.32 3.71
C LYS A 55 -8.89 8.39 4.69
N VAL A 56 -10.18 8.14 4.46
CA VAL A 56 -11.02 7.26 5.28
C VAL A 56 -10.50 5.81 5.22
N THR A 57 -10.10 5.34 4.04
CA THR A 57 -9.60 3.98 3.84
C THR A 57 -8.11 3.79 4.17
N GLU A 58 -7.31 4.85 4.07
CA GLU A 58 -5.87 4.84 4.41
C GLU A 58 -5.62 4.62 5.91
N THR A 59 -6.43 5.24 6.76
CA THR A 59 -6.29 5.16 8.22
C THR A 59 -6.35 3.72 8.76
N PRO A 60 -7.42 2.93 8.49
CA PRO A 60 -7.48 1.55 8.94
C PRO A 60 -6.40 0.67 8.28
N PHE A 61 -6.06 0.93 7.00
CA PHE A 61 -4.97 0.21 6.35
C PHE A 61 -3.62 0.41 7.06
N ASN A 62 -3.26 1.66 7.38
CA ASN A 62 -2.02 1.98 8.09
C ASN A 62 -1.98 1.39 9.50
N SER A 63 -3.12 1.39 10.22
CA SER A 63 -3.22 0.75 11.54
C SER A 63 -2.89 -0.74 11.46
N ILE A 64 -3.58 -1.46 10.57
CA ILE A 64 -3.37 -2.91 10.40
C ILE A 64 -1.97 -3.22 9.88
N GLU A 65 -1.38 -2.35 9.04
CA GLU A 65 0.01 -2.51 8.63
C GLU A 65 0.97 -2.45 9.83
N GLY A 66 0.79 -1.48 10.73
CA GLY A 66 1.57 -1.32 11.96
C GLY A 66 1.40 -2.50 12.92
N GLU A 67 0.17 -2.94 13.12
CA GLU A 67 -0.17 -4.10 13.95
C GLU A 67 0.45 -5.39 13.40
N ARG A 68 0.35 -5.63 12.08
CA ARG A 68 0.99 -6.78 11.44
C ARG A 68 2.51 -6.78 11.65
N LYS A 69 3.17 -5.65 11.39
CA LYS A 69 4.63 -5.52 11.61
C LYS A 69 5.00 -5.82 13.06
N THR A 70 4.20 -5.35 14.01
CA THR A 70 4.40 -5.57 15.45
C THR A 70 4.23 -7.05 15.81
N LEU A 71 3.17 -7.70 15.32
CA LEU A 71 2.87 -9.10 15.65
C LEU A 71 3.89 -10.09 15.05
N PHE A 72 4.45 -9.78 13.88
CA PHE A 72 5.51 -10.60 13.25
C PHE A 72 6.91 -10.38 13.84
N LYS A 73 7.15 -9.25 14.53
CA LYS A 73 8.46 -8.93 15.11
C LYS A 73 9.06 -10.04 15.99
N PRO A 74 8.32 -10.70 16.91
CA PRO A 74 8.86 -11.75 17.75
C PRO A 74 9.02 -13.12 17.05
N LEU A 75 8.59 -13.29 15.80
CA LEU A 75 8.62 -14.59 15.13
C LEU A 75 10.02 -15.23 15.11
N LYS A 76 11.03 -14.49 14.66
CA LYS A 76 12.42 -14.95 14.55
C LYS A 76 13.02 -15.36 15.90
N PRO A 77 12.94 -14.54 16.97
CA PRO A 77 13.43 -14.96 18.28
C PRO A 77 12.63 -16.13 18.87
N THR A 78 11.30 -16.18 18.69
CA THR A 78 10.48 -17.32 19.13
C THR A 78 10.93 -18.62 18.48
N ALA A 79 11.09 -18.66 17.16
CA ALA A 79 11.59 -19.83 16.46
C ALA A 79 12.97 -20.27 16.98
N THR A 80 13.87 -19.33 17.27
CA THR A 80 15.19 -19.64 17.86
C THR A 80 15.07 -20.29 19.24
N LYS A 81 14.14 -19.80 20.09
CA LYS A 81 13.89 -20.40 21.41
C LYS A 81 13.36 -21.82 21.30
N VAL A 82 12.44 -22.08 20.37
CA VAL A 82 11.90 -23.43 20.12
C VAL A 82 13.01 -24.41 19.74
N ILE A 83 13.94 -24.01 18.86
CA ILE A 83 15.11 -24.86 18.52
C ILE A 83 15.98 -25.16 19.74
N ASN A 84 16.24 -24.17 20.58
CA ASN A 84 17.07 -24.37 21.77
C ASN A 84 16.37 -25.26 22.81
N ALA A 85 15.04 -25.15 22.94
CA ALA A 85 14.25 -26.05 23.77
C ALA A 85 14.31 -27.50 23.28
N LEU A 86 14.20 -27.73 21.96
CA LEU A 86 14.41 -29.06 21.35
C LEU A 86 15.80 -29.63 21.68
N LYS A 87 16.86 -28.82 21.55
CA LYS A 87 18.23 -29.23 21.89
C LYS A 87 18.36 -29.62 23.36
N ALA A 88 17.75 -28.84 24.26
CA ALA A 88 17.77 -29.13 25.70
C ALA A 88 16.96 -30.39 26.07
N ALA A 89 15.90 -30.70 25.32
CA ALA A 89 15.06 -31.88 25.52
C ALA A 89 15.74 -33.22 25.15
N GLY A 90 16.95 -33.20 24.57
CA GLY A 90 17.67 -34.41 24.21
C GLY A 90 16.99 -35.23 23.10
N VAL A 91 16.39 -34.54 22.13
CA VAL A 91 15.80 -35.14 20.92
C VAL A 91 16.90 -35.68 19.98
N PRO A 92 16.59 -36.61 19.05
CA PRO A 92 17.56 -37.11 18.09
C PRO A 92 18.20 -36.01 17.23
N ALA A 93 19.45 -36.19 16.82
CA ALA A 93 20.17 -35.22 16.00
C ALA A 93 19.49 -34.93 14.65
N THR A 94 18.79 -35.92 14.08
CA THR A 94 18.00 -35.76 12.84
C THR A 94 16.86 -34.75 13.02
N VAL A 95 16.12 -34.84 14.13
CA VAL A 95 15.02 -33.91 14.46
C VAL A 95 15.55 -32.48 14.65
N ILE A 96 16.71 -32.32 15.28
CA ILE A 96 17.37 -31.01 15.42
C ILE A 96 17.73 -30.45 14.04
N ALA A 97 18.30 -31.26 13.15
CA ALA A 97 18.71 -30.83 11.80
C ALA A 97 17.52 -30.40 10.94
N ASP A 98 16.40 -31.12 11.04
CA ASP A 98 15.14 -30.76 10.36
C ASP A 98 14.60 -29.43 10.88
N ALA A 99 14.55 -29.28 12.21
CA ALA A 99 14.09 -28.05 12.85
C ALA A 99 15.00 -26.85 12.52
N GLU A 100 16.32 -27.03 12.48
CA GLU A 100 17.28 -26.01 12.06
C GLU A 100 17.10 -25.61 10.59
N THR A 101 16.77 -26.55 9.72
CA THR A 101 16.44 -26.27 8.31
C THR A 101 15.20 -25.40 8.19
N ILE A 102 14.15 -25.67 8.98
CA ILE A 102 12.94 -24.84 9.03
C ILE A 102 13.27 -23.45 9.60
N ASN A 103 13.96 -23.39 10.74
CA ASN A 103 14.33 -22.11 11.38
C ASN A 103 15.18 -21.25 10.45
N ARG A 104 16.11 -21.83 9.71
CA ARG A 104 16.92 -21.11 8.71
C ARG A 104 16.06 -20.38 7.67
N LYS A 105 14.94 -20.99 7.24
CA LYS A 105 13.96 -20.32 6.38
C LYS A 105 13.23 -19.19 7.11
N ILE A 106 12.79 -19.39 8.35
CA ILE A 106 12.19 -18.32 9.19
C ILE A 106 13.15 -17.13 9.33
N GLN A 107 14.43 -17.39 9.58
CA GLN A 107 15.46 -16.36 9.70
C GLN A 107 15.75 -15.63 8.39
N GLY A 108 15.42 -16.22 7.24
CA GLY A 108 15.78 -15.71 5.91
C GLY A 108 17.23 -15.99 5.51
N LYS A 109 17.84 -17.03 6.11
CA LYS A 109 19.22 -17.44 5.83
C LYS A 109 19.24 -18.55 4.76
N ARG A 110 20.22 -18.52 3.85
CA ARG A 110 20.40 -19.57 2.83
C ARG A 110 21.11 -20.80 3.41
N ALA A 111 20.88 -21.96 2.80
CA ALA A 111 21.63 -23.18 3.10
C ALA A 111 23.10 -23.02 2.70
N ASP A 112 23.29 -22.48 1.51
CA ASP A 112 24.58 -22.21 0.90
C ASP A 112 24.77 -20.69 0.81
N ASN A 113 25.83 -20.22 1.46
CA ASN A 113 26.25 -18.82 1.43
C ASN A 113 27.51 -18.62 0.57
N THR A 114 27.94 -19.63 -0.20
CA THR A 114 29.09 -19.46 -1.08
C THR A 114 28.79 -18.44 -2.17
N ILE A 115 29.66 -17.43 -2.25
CA ILE A 115 29.73 -16.50 -3.37
C ILE A 115 30.47 -17.28 -4.46
N LYS A 116 29.76 -17.70 -5.51
CA LYS A 116 30.45 -18.16 -6.73
C LYS A 116 31.07 -16.93 -7.39
N GLU A 117 32.40 -16.89 -7.44
CA GLU A 117 33.13 -15.91 -8.23
C GLU A 117 32.75 -16.06 -9.70
N VAL A 118 32.55 -14.95 -10.39
CA VAL A 118 32.32 -14.94 -11.84
C VAL A 118 33.71 -15.10 -12.49
N PRO A 119 33.94 -16.13 -13.33
CA PRO A 119 35.20 -16.26 -14.06
C PRO A 119 35.48 -15.00 -14.90
N GLU A 120 36.75 -14.59 -14.95
CA GLU A 120 37.17 -13.40 -15.69
C GLU A 120 36.83 -13.57 -17.19
N GLY A 121 35.91 -12.74 -17.70
CA GLY A 121 35.45 -12.78 -19.10
C GLY A 121 33.99 -13.23 -19.32
N GLU A 122 33.26 -13.64 -18.29
CA GLU A 122 31.82 -13.94 -18.38
C GLU A 122 30.95 -12.79 -17.84
N GLU A 123 29.85 -12.48 -18.52
CA GLU A 123 28.84 -11.54 -17.99
C GLU A 123 28.16 -12.14 -16.76
N ALA A 124 28.04 -11.34 -15.69
CA ALA A 124 27.36 -11.74 -14.47
C ALA A 124 25.89 -12.06 -14.78
N LYS A 125 25.52 -13.35 -14.73
CA LYS A 125 24.12 -13.78 -14.88
C LYS A 125 23.25 -13.12 -13.81
N ASP A 126 22.07 -12.62 -14.23
CA ASP A 126 21.07 -12.06 -13.32
C ASP A 126 20.76 -13.05 -12.19
N LYS A 127 21.01 -12.63 -10.95
CA LYS A 127 20.75 -13.45 -9.77
C LYS A 127 19.25 -13.44 -9.47
N ILE A 128 18.58 -14.56 -9.72
CA ILE A 128 17.17 -14.74 -9.32
C ILE A 128 17.08 -14.72 -7.78
N SER A 129 16.23 -13.83 -7.26
CA SER A 129 15.91 -13.81 -5.83
C SER A 129 15.06 -15.02 -5.46
N VAL A 130 15.58 -15.87 -4.57
CA VAL A 130 14.91 -17.09 -4.08
C VAL A 130 14.44 -16.96 -2.62
N SER A 131 14.27 -15.72 -2.13
CA SER A 131 13.92 -15.46 -0.73
C SER A 131 12.48 -15.88 -0.41
N GLN A 132 12.30 -16.77 0.58
CA GLN A 132 10.99 -17.22 1.10
C GLN A 132 10.58 -16.41 2.35
N GLN A 133 10.71 -15.07 2.30
CA GLN A 133 10.49 -14.18 3.46
C GLN A 133 9.14 -13.44 3.46
N GLY A 134 8.22 -13.78 2.56
CA GLY A 134 6.86 -13.22 2.59
C GLY A 134 6.12 -13.61 3.87
N PHE A 135 5.19 -12.77 4.33
CA PHE A 135 4.41 -13.03 5.55
C PHE A 135 3.67 -14.38 5.53
N ASP A 136 3.08 -14.75 4.39
CA ASP A 136 2.45 -16.07 4.20
C ASP A 136 3.47 -17.23 4.32
N MET A 137 4.67 -17.07 3.75
CA MET A 137 5.75 -18.07 3.86
C MET A 137 6.28 -18.19 5.29
N GLN A 138 6.36 -17.07 6.01
CA GLN A 138 6.76 -17.05 7.41
C GLN A 138 5.76 -17.79 8.31
N ILE A 139 4.45 -17.66 8.04
CA ILE A 139 3.40 -18.43 8.71
C ILE A 139 3.55 -19.93 8.40
N ASP A 140 3.68 -20.30 7.13
CA ASP A 140 3.87 -21.71 6.72
C ASP A 140 5.10 -22.35 7.37
N HIS A 141 6.21 -21.61 7.48
CA HIS A 141 7.40 -22.12 8.14
C HIS A 141 7.24 -22.24 9.66
N LEU A 142 6.48 -21.34 10.30
CA LEU A 142 6.13 -21.48 11.72
C LEU A 142 5.25 -22.70 11.94
N GLU A 143 4.25 -22.93 11.09
CA GLU A 143 3.37 -24.10 11.13
C GLU A 143 4.17 -25.40 11.05
N LYS A 144 5.10 -25.51 10.08
CA LYS A 144 6.00 -26.65 9.97
C LYS A 144 6.84 -26.89 11.22
N LEU A 145 7.31 -25.81 11.86
CA LEU A 145 8.06 -25.93 13.11
C LEU A 145 7.15 -26.41 14.25
N ILE A 146 5.91 -25.92 14.33
CA ILE A 146 4.90 -26.34 15.31
C ILE A 146 4.55 -27.81 15.13
N GLU A 147 4.31 -28.25 13.89
CA GLU A 147 4.01 -29.66 13.58
C GLU A 147 5.16 -30.58 13.98
N LEU A 148 6.42 -30.18 13.70
CA LEU A 148 7.60 -30.95 14.10
C LEU A 148 7.66 -31.13 15.62
N VAL A 149 7.49 -30.04 16.39
CA VAL A 149 7.56 -30.13 17.86
C VAL A 149 6.33 -30.78 18.48
N HIS A 150 5.18 -30.75 17.81
CA HIS A 150 3.97 -31.46 18.23
C HIS A 150 4.14 -32.97 18.14
N HIS A 151 4.85 -33.47 17.12
CA HIS A 151 5.08 -34.89 16.89
C HIS A 151 6.32 -35.45 17.61
N GLU A 152 7.14 -34.61 18.23
CA GLU A 152 8.32 -35.03 18.98
C GLU A 152 7.95 -35.25 20.47
N PRO A 153 7.87 -36.51 20.96
CA PRO A 153 7.37 -36.79 22.30
C PRO A 153 8.24 -36.21 23.43
N LYS A 154 9.53 -35.96 23.17
CA LYS A 154 10.42 -35.35 24.18
C LYS A 154 10.26 -33.83 24.27
N TYR A 155 9.58 -33.19 23.33
CA TYR A 155 9.33 -31.75 23.42
C TYR A 155 8.19 -31.45 24.41
N ALA A 156 8.56 -31.30 25.69
CA ALA A 156 7.64 -31.01 26.79
C ALA A 156 8.10 -29.79 27.61
N PRO A 157 8.07 -28.56 27.04
CA PRO A 157 8.51 -27.37 27.74
C PRO A 157 7.56 -26.98 28.87
N ASN A 158 8.12 -26.46 29.98
CA ASN A 158 7.33 -25.94 31.09
C ASN A 158 6.93 -24.48 30.85
N GLU A 159 7.72 -23.74 30.10
CA GLU A 159 7.53 -22.33 29.79
C GLU A 159 6.34 -22.15 28.85
N GLU A 160 5.34 -21.38 29.29
CA GLU A 160 4.08 -21.19 28.57
C GLU A 160 4.31 -20.77 27.10
N HIS A 161 5.16 -19.77 26.87
CA HIS A 161 5.46 -19.25 25.54
C HIS A 161 6.13 -20.22 24.55
N LEU A 162 6.53 -21.41 25.00
CA LEU A 162 7.11 -22.48 24.17
C LEU A 162 6.17 -23.67 23.98
N LYS A 163 5.05 -23.71 24.68
CA LYS A 163 4.06 -24.78 24.54
C LYS A 163 3.45 -24.76 23.15
N VAL A 164 3.15 -25.95 22.63
CA VAL A 164 2.52 -26.13 21.31
C VAL A 164 1.23 -25.32 21.20
N THR A 165 0.37 -25.33 22.23
CA THR A 165 -0.87 -24.54 22.26
C THR A 165 -0.60 -23.05 22.03
N THR A 166 0.33 -22.45 22.79
CA THR A 166 0.65 -21.02 22.67
C THR A 166 1.29 -20.68 21.32
N LEU A 167 2.11 -21.57 20.77
CA LEU A 167 2.68 -21.38 19.43
C LEU A 167 1.60 -21.45 18.34
N THR A 168 0.64 -22.37 18.48
CA THR A 168 -0.53 -22.47 17.58
C THR A 168 -1.41 -21.24 17.66
N ASP A 169 -1.71 -20.74 18.86
CA ASP A 169 -2.45 -19.48 19.04
C ASP A 169 -1.72 -18.30 18.39
N TYR A 170 -0.39 -18.25 18.54
CA TYR A 170 0.43 -17.24 17.87
C TYR A 170 0.36 -17.36 16.35
N LYS A 171 0.43 -18.58 15.78
CA LYS A 171 0.26 -18.83 14.33
C LYS A 171 -1.10 -18.34 13.83
N ILE A 172 -2.18 -18.65 14.55
CA ILE A 172 -3.55 -18.20 14.23
C ILE A 172 -3.64 -16.66 14.27
N ALA A 173 -3.01 -16.02 15.25
CA ALA A 173 -2.97 -14.57 15.33
C ALA A 173 -2.23 -13.95 14.12
N LEU A 174 -1.12 -14.56 13.67
CA LEU A 174 -0.40 -14.13 12.46
C LEU A 174 -1.25 -14.30 11.18
N GLU A 175 -1.97 -15.41 11.03
CA GLU A 175 -2.90 -15.64 9.92
C GLU A 175 -4.03 -14.62 9.89
N THR A 176 -4.61 -14.36 11.06
CA THR A 176 -5.72 -13.41 11.23
C THR A 176 -5.28 -12.01 10.85
N ILE A 177 -4.15 -11.51 11.38
CA ILE A 177 -3.68 -10.16 11.06
C ILE A 177 -3.24 -10.04 9.60
N ASN A 178 -2.68 -11.10 9.01
CA ASN A 178 -2.28 -11.07 7.61
C ASN A 178 -3.50 -11.05 6.67
N THR A 179 -4.57 -11.75 7.04
CA THR A 179 -5.86 -11.67 6.34
C THR A 179 -6.49 -10.30 6.51
N ALA A 180 -6.52 -9.75 7.73
CA ALA A 180 -7.01 -8.39 7.98
C ALA A 180 -6.26 -7.33 7.16
N PHE A 181 -4.94 -7.47 7.01
CA PHE A 181 -4.13 -6.58 6.17
C PHE A 181 -4.57 -6.65 4.71
N LYS A 182 -4.73 -7.86 4.15
CA LYS A 182 -5.20 -8.05 2.77
C LYS A 182 -6.59 -7.41 2.57
N THR A 183 -7.49 -7.63 3.52
CA THR A 183 -8.85 -7.06 3.51
C THR A 183 -8.84 -5.53 3.58
N ALA A 184 -7.99 -4.92 4.42
CA ALA A 184 -7.89 -3.46 4.53
C ALA A 184 -7.21 -2.80 3.32
N TYR A 185 -6.30 -3.51 2.66
CA TYR A 185 -5.59 -2.99 1.48
C TYR A 185 -6.50 -2.78 0.27
N VAL A 186 -7.48 -3.67 0.05
CA VAL A 186 -8.36 -3.64 -1.13
C VAL A 186 -9.18 -2.34 -1.23
N PRO A 187 -9.94 -1.91 -0.19
CA PRO A 187 -10.67 -0.64 -0.22
C PRO A 187 -9.76 0.57 -0.44
N TYR A 188 -8.59 0.62 0.21
CA TYR A 188 -7.63 1.70 0.01
C TYR A 188 -7.16 1.77 -1.45
N LYS A 189 -6.85 0.62 -2.06
CA LYS A 189 -6.43 0.58 -3.47
C LYS A 189 -7.54 1.00 -4.44
N ILE A 190 -8.79 0.58 -4.18
CA ILE A 190 -9.96 0.99 -4.96
C ILE A 190 -10.18 2.51 -4.83
N ALA A 191 -10.07 3.07 -3.62
CA ALA A 191 -10.22 4.50 -3.38
C ALA A 191 -9.15 5.31 -4.13
N LEU A 192 -7.89 4.85 -4.14
CA LEU A 192 -6.82 5.47 -4.95
C LEU A 192 -7.16 5.48 -6.44
N GLN A 193 -7.60 4.34 -6.99
CA GLN A 193 -8.00 4.23 -8.39
C GLN A 193 -9.18 5.14 -8.72
N ALA A 194 -10.22 5.16 -7.88
CA ALA A 194 -11.40 6.01 -8.07
C ALA A 194 -11.03 7.49 -8.05
N ARG A 195 -10.17 7.92 -7.12
CA ARG A 195 -9.61 9.28 -7.08
C ARG A 195 -8.88 9.62 -8.37
N ASP A 196 -7.99 8.74 -8.84
CA ASP A 196 -7.19 8.99 -10.04
C ASP A 196 -8.06 9.08 -11.30
N VAL A 197 -9.11 8.26 -11.40
CA VAL A 197 -10.11 8.38 -12.47
C VAL A 197 -10.81 9.75 -12.42
N LYS A 198 -11.31 10.16 -11.25
CA LYS A 198 -12.04 11.43 -11.11
C LYS A 198 -11.15 12.66 -11.36
N LEU A 199 -9.87 12.60 -11.00
CA LEU A 199 -8.95 13.73 -11.14
C LEU A 199 -8.21 13.78 -12.48
N TYR A 200 -7.83 12.62 -13.03
CA TYR A 200 -6.75 12.54 -14.03
C TYR A 200 -7.09 11.79 -15.31
N SER A 201 -8.27 11.17 -15.42
CA SER A 201 -8.72 10.55 -16.67
C SER A 201 -8.62 11.52 -17.85
N SER A 202 -8.12 11.02 -18.97
CA SER A 202 -7.98 11.81 -20.19
C SER A 202 -9.33 12.35 -20.65
N ASN A 203 -9.40 13.66 -20.91
CA ASN A 203 -10.58 14.40 -21.39
C ASN A 203 -11.78 14.47 -20.45
N THR A 204 -11.85 13.66 -19.40
CA THR A 204 -13.00 13.59 -18.49
C THR A 204 -12.64 13.90 -17.04
N GLY A 205 -11.37 13.80 -16.67
CA GLY A 205 -10.88 14.10 -15.33
C GLY A 205 -10.90 15.60 -15.03
N LEU A 206 -10.96 15.93 -13.74
CA LEU A 206 -11.03 17.30 -13.25
C LEU A 206 -9.93 18.20 -13.83
N VAL A 207 -8.69 17.70 -13.93
CA VAL A 207 -7.55 18.48 -14.45
C VAL A 207 -7.76 18.89 -15.91
N ASP A 208 -8.24 17.97 -16.75
CA ASP A 208 -8.42 18.21 -18.19
C ASP A 208 -9.63 19.13 -18.44
N ASN A 209 -10.72 18.95 -17.67
CA ASN A 209 -11.87 19.85 -17.72
C ASN A 209 -11.52 21.26 -17.23
N ALA A 210 -10.71 21.40 -16.19
CA ALA A 210 -10.23 22.70 -15.73
C ALA A 210 -9.43 23.44 -16.82
N GLN A 211 -8.60 22.72 -17.58
CA GLN A 211 -7.88 23.29 -18.71
C GLN A 211 -8.84 23.71 -19.83
N THR A 212 -9.88 22.92 -20.08
CA THR A 212 -10.92 23.22 -21.08
C THR A 212 -11.70 24.48 -20.70
N VAL A 213 -12.09 24.63 -19.43
CA VAL A 213 -12.72 25.85 -18.89
C VAL A 213 -11.82 27.06 -19.11
N LYS A 214 -10.52 26.96 -18.79
CA LYS A 214 -9.56 28.06 -19.01
C LYS A 214 -9.47 28.47 -20.48
N ASN A 215 -9.47 27.49 -21.39
CA ASN A 215 -9.45 27.75 -22.83
C ASN A 215 -10.74 28.46 -23.28
N TYR A 216 -11.89 28.04 -22.77
CA TYR A 216 -13.17 28.69 -23.05
C TYR A 216 -13.22 30.14 -22.55
N VAL A 217 -12.85 30.39 -21.30
CA VAL A 217 -12.80 31.77 -20.76
C VAL A 217 -11.82 32.63 -21.57
N LYS A 218 -10.68 32.06 -21.99
CA LYS A 218 -9.72 32.74 -22.87
C LYS A 218 -10.31 33.06 -24.24
N SER A 219 -11.14 32.19 -24.82
CA SER A 219 -11.76 32.45 -26.13
C SER A 219 -12.86 33.49 -26.06
N VAL A 220 -13.62 33.55 -24.97
CA VAL A 220 -14.72 34.52 -24.80
C VAL A 220 -14.19 35.92 -24.49
N PHE A 221 -13.26 36.04 -23.54
CA PHE A 221 -12.82 37.35 -23.05
C PHE A 221 -11.47 37.80 -23.60
N GLY A 222 -10.66 36.89 -24.15
CA GLY A 222 -9.30 37.15 -24.58
C GLY A 222 -8.24 36.87 -23.51
N ALA A 223 -7.02 36.53 -23.95
CA ALA A 223 -5.92 36.08 -23.08
C ALA A 223 -5.37 37.15 -22.12
N THR A 224 -5.55 38.43 -22.42
CA THR A 224 -5.08 39.54 -21.59
C THR A 224 -6.19 40.15 -20.74
N SER A 225 -7.42 39.62 -20.79
CA SER A 225 -8.58 40.18 -20.10
C SER A 225 -8.48 40.08 -18.57
N PRO A 226 -9.09 41.02 -17.82
CA PRO A 226 -9.23 40.90 -16.37
C PRO A 226 -9.92 39.59 -15.95
N GLN A 227 -10.92 39.14 -16.71
CA GLN A 227 -11.67 37.91 -16.48
C GLN A 227 -10.76 36.67 -16.54
N TYR A 228 -9.96 36.54 -17.61
CA TYR A 228 -9.05 35.40 -17.73
C TYR A 228 -7.94 35.44 -16.65
N ARG A 229 -7.47 36.63 -16.25
CA ARG A 229 -6.46 36.76 -15.18
C ARG A 229 -6.92 36.16 -13.86
N GLN A 230 -8.21 36.25 -13.52
CA GLN A 230 -8.78 35.67 -12.28
C GLN A 230 -8.54 34.16 -12.15
N ILE A 231 -8.51 33.44 -13.27
CA ILE A 231 -8.36 31.97 -13.29
C ILE A 231 -6.99 31.52 -13.80
N SER A 232 -6.22 32.41 -14.42
CA SER A 232 -4.96 32.09 -15.09
C SER A 232 -3.93 31.44 -14.15
N ALA A 233 -3.84 31.95 -12.91
CA ALA A 233 -2.90 31.48 -11.90
C ALA A 233 -3.30 30.14 -11.22
N LEU A 234 -4.53 29.66 -11.39
CA LEU A 234 -4.99 28.41 -10.78
C LEU A 234 -4.27 27.21 -11.42
N LEU A 235 -3.43 26.50 -10.68
CA LEU A 235 -2.67 25.38 -11.25
C LEU A 235 -3.42 24.06 -11.08
N PHE A 236 -3.42 23.26 -12.15
CA PHE A 236 -3.96 21.91 -12.16
C PHE A 236 -2.87 20.97 -12.68
N ARG A 237 -2.55 19.92 -11.92
CA ARG A 237 -1.47 18.98 -12.27
C ARG A 237 -1.92 17.54 -12.08
N LYS A 238 -1.55 16.68 -13.03
CA LYS A 238 -1.54 15.23 -12.83
C LYS A 238 -0.37 14.93 -11.87
N ILE A 239 -0.62 14.09 -10.86
CA ILE A 239 0.31 13.77 -9.78
C ILE A 239 0.57 12.28 -9.81
#